data_AF-C7BU30-F1
#
_entry.id   AF-C7BU30-F1
#
_cell.length_a   1.000
_cell.length_b   1.000
_cell.length_c   1.000
_cell.angle_alpha   90.00
_cell.angle_beta   90.00
_cell.angle_gamma   90.00
#
_symmetry.space_group_name_H-M   'P 1'
#
loop_
_entity.id
_entity.type
_entity.pdbx_description
1 polymer ?
#
loop_
_entity_poly.entity_id
_entity_poly.type
_entity_poly.pdbx_seq_one_letter_code
_entity_poly.pdbx_strand_id
1 'polypeptide(L)'
;MITQTRDLDILSDTTKSHKFIFNVEGKLAIGSISKKVNPKMLSHPVLAKEAGGSRVISAGYMYRYRDAVYLVNHSGHYRPSVGRLLPVSGFIRNNFGYHTKIVPAETFKHGMLKFFR
;
A
#
# COMPACT_ATOMS: atom_id res chain seq x y z
N MET A 1 -1.64 -0.46 -12.72
CA MET A 1 -0.73 -1.55 -12.31
C MET A 1 0.67 -0.98 -12.18
N ILE A 2 1.49 -1.47 -11.25
CA ILE A 2 2.87 -0.98 -11.02
C ILE A 2 3.85 -1.93 -11.68
N THR A 3 4.59 -1.45 -12.68
CA THR A 3 5.56 -2.27 -13.45
C THR A 3 6.96 -1.65 -13.48
N GLN A 4 7.10 -0.38 -13.09
CA GLN A 4 8.35 0.39 -13.16
C GLN A 4 8.43 1.36 -11.99
N THR A 5 9.64 1.81 -11.67
CA THR A 5 9.92 2.68 -10.50
C THR A 5 9.10 3.97 -10.50
N ARG A 6 8.91 4.61 -11.67
CA ARG A 6 8.12 5.87 -11.78
C ARG A 6 6.64 5.70 -11.44
N ASP A 7 6.11 4.48 -11.53
CA ASP A 7 4.72 4.22 -11.13
C ASP A 7 4.55 4.34 -9.60
N LEU A 8 5.63 4.37 -8.82
CA LEU A 8 5.57 4.62 -7.38
C LEU A 8 5.59 6.12 -7.03
N ASP A 9 5.79 7.01 -7.99
CA ASP A 9 5.82 8.45 -7.73
C ASP A 9 4.47 9.02 -7.29
N ILE A 10 3.37 8.30 -7.58
CA ILE A 10 2.02 8.58 -7.06
C ILE A 10 2.03 8.64 -5.53
N LEU A 11 2.91 7.89 -4.86
CA LEU A 11 3.01 7.84 -3.40
C LEU A 11 3.57 9.13 -2.78
N SER A 12 4.09 10.04 -3.61
CA SER A 12 4.58 11.35 -3.19
C SER A 12 3.45 12.36 -2.98
N ASP A 13 2.22 12.04 -3.44
CA ASP A 13 1.04 12.87 -3.25
C ASP A 13 0.47 12.73 -1.83
N THR A 14 0.98 13.57 -0.92
CA THR A 14 0.55 13.65 0.48
C THR A 14 -0.89 14.13 0.67
N THR A 15 -1.58 14.60 -0.38
CA THR A 15 -3.00 14.96 -0.29
C THR A 15 -3.92 13.75 -0.40
N LYS A 16 -3.37 12.59 -0.77
CA LYS A 16 -4.09 11.33 -1.01
C LYS A 16 -3.68 10.25 -0.02
N SER A 17 -4.55 9.25 0.10
CA SER A 17 -4.26 7.96 0.73
C SER A 17 -4.15 6.91 -0.36
N HIS A 18 -3.08 6.10 -0.30
CA HIS A 18 -2.82 5.08 -1.30
C HIS A 18 -3.04 3.69 -0.72
N LYS A 19 -4.07 3.00 -1.22
CA LYS A 19 -4.36 1.62 -0.87
C LYS A 19 -3.76 0.72 -1.92
N PHE A 20 -3.24 -0.43 -1.52
CA PHE A 20 -2.65 -1.37 -2.44
C PHE A 20 -3.21 -2.77 -2.29
N ILE A 21 -3.06 -3.54 -3.36
CA ILE A 21 -3.25 -4.98 -3.42
C ILE A 21 -2.06 -5.61 -4.13
N PHE A 22 -1.59 -6.73 -3.59
CA PHE A 22 -0.59 -7.59 -4.19
C PHE A 22 -1.10 -9.02 -4.22
N ASN A 23 -1.04 -9.65 -5.38
CA ASN A 23 -1.59 -10.99 -5.59
C ASN A 23 -0.49 -12.06 -5.73
N VAL A 24 -0.92 -13.32 -5.83
CA VAL A 24 -0.05 -14.50 -6.03
C VAL A 24 0.79 -14.44 -7.31
N GLU A 25 0.40 -13.65 -8.30
CA GLU A 25 1.09 -13.51 -9.59
C GLU A 25 2.17 -12.42 -9.56
N GLY A 26 2.40 -11.80 -8.40
CA GLY A 26 3.36 -10.69 -8.29
C GLY A 26 2.86 -9.36 -8.86
N LYS A 27 1.54 -9.23 -9.10
CA LYS A 27 0.95 -7.97 -9.60
C LYS A 27 0.62 -7.04 -8.44
N LEU A 28 1.19 -5.84 -8.49
CA LEU A 28 0.90 -4.74 -7.56
C LEU A 28 -0.05 -3.73 -8.20
N ALA A 29 -1.19 -3.49 -7.54
CA ALA A 29 -2.13 -2.44 -7.90
C ALA A 29 -2.24 -1.43 -6.76
N ILE A 30 -2.23 -0.13 -7.10
CA ILE A 30 -2.37 0.98 -6.14
C ILE A 30 -3.55 1.84 -6.57
N GLY A 31 -4.47 2.10 -5.64
CA GLY A 31 -5.52 3.09 -5.78
C GLY A 31 -5.28 4.27 -4.87
N SER A 32 -5.48 5.48 -5.38
CA SER A 32 -5.35 6.72 -4.61
C SER A 32 -6.70 7.36 -4.40
N ILE A 33 -6.96 7.82 -3.19
CA ILE A 33 -8.17 8.57 -2.85
C ILE A 33 -7.80 9.82 -2.07
N SER A 34 -8.45 10.95 -2.39
CA SER A 34 -8.27 12.19 -1.63
C SER A 34 -8.55 11.96 -0.14
N LYS A 35 -7.71 12.50 0.74
CA LYS A 35 -7.93 12.45 2.19
C LYS A 35 -9.20 13.19 2.62
N LYS A 36 -9.74 14.07 1.77
CA LYS A 36 -11.03 14.76 1.99
C LYS A 36 -12.24 13.84 1.76
N VAL A 37 -12.02 12.69 1.14
CA VAL A 37 -13.07 11.72 0.80
C VAL A 37 -12.95 10.51 1.73
N ASN A 38 -14.07 9.90 2.09
CA ASN A 38 -14.06 8.71 2.92
C ASN A 38 -13.25 7.60 2.24
N PRO A 39 -12.14 7.12 2.84
CA PRO A 39 -11.25 6.13 2.22
C PRO A 39 -11.93 4.78 1.99
N LYS A 40 -13.09 4.52 2.63
CA LYS A 40 -13.92 3.35 2.37
C LYS A 40 -14.51 3.32 0.96
N MET A 41 -14.58 4.46 0.27
CA MET A 41 -15.04 4.53 -1.13
C MET A 41 -14.06 3.87 -2.10
N LEU A 42 -12.80 3.64 -1.69
CA LEU A 42 -11.84 2.89 -2.50
C LEU A 42 -12.05 1.37 -2.31
N SER A 43 -12.84 0.81 -3.22
CA SER A 43 -13.27 -0.59 -3.19
C SER A 43 -12.09 -1.56 -3.36
N HIS A 44 -11.95 -2.46 -2.38
CA HIS A 44 -10.94 -3.52 -2.41
C HIS A 44 -11.18 -4.52 -3.57
N PRO A 45 -12.42 -4.98 -3.85
CA PRO A 45 -12.72 -5.78 -5.04
C PRO A 45 -12.30 -5.14 -6.36
N VAL A 46 -12.48 -3.82 -6.52
CA VAL A 46 -12.07 -3.12 -7.73
C VAL A 46 -10.56 -3.19 -7.90
N LEU A 47 -9.79 -2.90 -6.85
CA LEU A 47 -8.33 -3.02 -6.90
C LEU A 47 -7.86 -4.47 -7.14
N ALA A 48 -8.59 -5.47 -6.65
CA ALA A 48 -8.25 -6.87 -6.86
C ALA A 48 -8.46 -7.25 -8.33
N LYS A 49 -9.54 -6.76 -8.95
CA LYS A 49 -9.80 -6.91 -10.39
C LYS A 49 -8.71 -6.23 -11.22
N GLU A 50 -8.30 -5.01 -10.87
CA GLU A 50 -7.18 -4.31 -11.53
C GLU A 50 -5.83 -5.04 -11.40
N ALA A 51 -5.65 -5.82 -10.34
CA ALA A 51 -4.50 -6.72 -10.18
C ALA A 51 -4.63 -8.02 -11.00
N GLY A 52 -5.69 -8.20 -11.79
CA GLY A 52 -5.93 -9.41 -12.60
C GLY A 52 -6.89 -10.43 -11.96
N GLY A 53 -7.55 -10.10 -10.84
CA GLY A 53 -8.57 -10.95 -10.21
C GLY A 53 -8.04 -12.15 -9.42
N SER A 54 -6.75 -12.45 -9.53
CA SER A 54 -6.11 -13.56 -8.81
C SER A 54 -6.03 -13.31 -7.31
N ARG A 55 -5.83 -14.39 -6.54
CA ARG A 55 -5.87 -14.37 -5.07
C ARG A 55 -4.93 -13.32 -4.48
N VAL A 56 -5.49 -12.43 -3.66
CA VAL A 56 -4.76 -11.40 -2.92
C VAL A 56 -3.98 -12.03 -1.76
N ILE A 57 -2.67 -11.75 -1.71
CA ILE A 57 -1.78 -12.22 -0.63
C ILE A 57 -1.30 -11.10 0.28
N SER A 58 -1.34 -9.85 -0.20
CA SER A 58 -1.07 -8.66 0.59
C SER A 58 -2.03 -7.55 0.24
N ALA A 59 -2.47 -6.80 1.24
CA ALA A 59 -3.23 -5.58 1.05
C ALA A 59 -3.06 -4.65 2.23
N GLY A 60 -3.20 -3.36 1.98
CA GLY A 60 -3.03 -2.37 3.02
C GLY A 60 -3.00 -0.96 2.45
N TYR A 61 -2.38 -0.05 3.20
CA TYR A 61 -2.01 1.26 2.71
C TYR A 61 -0.49 1.39 2.58
N MET A 62 -0.06 2.25 1.66
CA MET A 62 1.35 2.57 1.45
C MET A 62 1.56 4.07 1.33
N TYR A 63 2.75 4.52 1.75
CA TYR A 63 3.11 5.93 1.82
C TYR A 63 4.59 6.07 1.55
N ARG A 64 4.98 7.11 0.84
CA ARG A 64 6.39 7.43 0.66
C ARG A 64 6.77 8.55 1.61
N TYR A 65 7.87 8.37 2.31
CA TYR A 65 8.52 9.44 3.04
C TYR A 65 10.02 9.32 2.84
N ARG A 66 10.61 10.33 2.20
CA ARG A 66 11.99 10.32 1.70
C ARG A 66 12.24 9.14 0.76
N ASP A 67 13.22 8.31 1.10
CA ASP A 67 13.69 7.13 0.38
C ASP A 67 12.99 5.82 0.80
N ALA A 68 12.02 5.91 1.71
CA ALA A 68 11.34 4.73 2.26
C ALA A 68 9.85 4.68 1.91
N VAL A 69 9.39 3.48 1.57
CA VAL A 69 7.97 3.13 1.43
C VAL A 69 7.48 2.47 2.72
N TYR A 70 6.54 3.14 3.39
CA TYR A 70 5.90 2.67 4.61
C TYR A 70 4.66 1.86 4.26
N LEU A 71 4.60 0.62 4.73
CA LEU A 71 3.52 -0.33 4.49
C LEU A 71 2.72 -0.52 5.77
N VAL A 72 1.39 -0.37 5.69
CA VAL A 72 0.48 -0.49 6.84
C VAL A 72 -0.57 -1.56 6.58
N ASN A 73 -0.70 -2.52 7.50
CA ASN A 73 -1.62 -3.67 7.40
C ASN A 73 -3.06 -3.30 7.76
N HIS A 74 -3.57 -2.22 7.17
CA HIS A 74 -4.94 -1.76 7.34
C HIS A 74 -5.59 -1.62 5.97
N SER A 75 -6.72 -2.26 5.72
CA SER A 75 -7.45 -2.15 4.45
C SER A 75 -8.96 -2.03 4.72
N GLY A 76 -9.36 -0.92 5.33
CA GLY A 76 -10.76 -0.70 5.73
C GLY A 76 -11.12 -1.54 6.97
N HIS A 77 -12.18 -2.35 6.88
CA HIS A 77 -12.59 -3.24 7.99
C HIS A 77 -11.67 -4.45 8.20
N TYR A 78 -10.76 -4.71 7.25
CA TYR A 78 -9.86 -5.85 7.31
C TYR A 78 -8.48 -5.45 7.85
N ARG A 79 -7.97 -6.22 8.81
CA ARG A 79 -6.62 -6.09 9.39
C ARG A 79 -5.82 -7.36 9.10
N PRO A 80 -5.16 -7.45 7.92
CA PRO A 80 -4.26 -8.55 7.61
C PRO A 80 -3.17 -8.68 8.69
N SER A 81 -2.65 -9.89 8.91
CA SER A 81 -1.47 -10.04 9.76
C SER A 81 -0.29 -9.25 9.17
N VAL A 82 0.58 -8.74 10.04
CA VAL A 82 1.76 -7.95 9.62
C VAL A 82 2.64 -8.75 8.65
N GLY A 83 2.73 -10.08 8.85
CA GLY A 83 3.44 -10.99 7.95
C GLY A 83 2.94 -10.97 6.52
N ARG A 84 1.67 -10.63 6.27
CA ARG A 84 1.15 -10.47 4.90
C ARG A 84 1.73 -9.26 4.17
N LEU A 85 2.45 -8.36 4.84
CA LEU A 85 3.17 -7.27 4.17
C LEU A 85 4.55 -7.69 3.65
N LEU A 86 5.07 -8.85 4.06
CA LEU A 86 6.40 -9.32 3.65
C LEU A 86 6.52 -9.54 2.13
N PRO A 87 5.54 -10.15 1.42
CA PRO A 87 5.65 -10.35 -0.02
C PRO A 87 5.76 -9.04 -0.81
N VAL A 88 4.90 -8.06 -0.53
CA VAL A 88 4.94 -6.76 -1.21
C VAL A 88 6.18 -5.95 -0.83
N SER A 89 6.65 -6.10 0.42
CA SER A 89 7.90 -5.49 0.89
C SER A 89 9.10 -6.02 0.10
N GLY A 90 9.20 -7.34 -0.06
CA GLY A 90 10.24 -7.98 -0.87
C GLY A 90 10.16 -7.57 -2.35
N PHE A 91 8.95 -7.55 -2.91
CA PHE A 91 8.72 -7.10 -4.29
C PHE A 91 9.24 -5.68 -4.53
N ILE A 92 8.89 -4.72 -3.66
CA ILE A 92 9.30 -3.33 -3.81
C ILE A 92 10.82 -3.17 -3.69
N ARG A 93 11.43 -3.83 -2.71
CA ARG A 93 12.88 -3.78 -2.50
C ARG A 93 13.64 -4.34 -3.70
N ASN A 94 13.22 -5.50 -4.21
CA ASN A 94 13.93 -6.23 -5.25
C ASN A 94 13.75 -5.63 -6.65
N ASN A 95 12.59 -5.05 -6.95
CA ASN A 95 12.27 -4.57 -8.31
C ASN A 95 12.45 -3.05 -8.48
N PHE A 96 12.38 -2.28 -7.39
CA PHE A 96 12.39 -0.81 -7.47
C PHE A 96 13.48 -0.15 -6.61
N GLY A 97 14.25 -0.93 -5.84
CA GLY A 97 15.36 -0.41 -5.04
C GLY A 97 14.98 0.47 -3.84
N TYR A 98 13.68 0.56 -3.49
CA TYR A 98 13.23 1.34 -2.34
C TYR A 98 13.44 0.57 -1.04
N HIS A 99 13.82 1.30 0.02
CA HIS A 99 13.69 0.78 1.38
C HIS A 99 12.21 0.65 1.75
N THR A 100 11.86 -0.40 2.48
CA THR A 100 10.48 -0.60 2.98
C THR A 100 10.46 -0.66 4.49
N LYS A 101 9.43 -0.06 5.09
CA LYS A 101 9.18 -0.09 6.53
C LYS A 101 7.78 -0.59 6.81
N ILE A 102 7.69 -1.68 7.55
CA ILE A 102 6.40 -2.25 7.95
C ILE A 102 5.95 -1.58 9.25
N VAL A 103 4.73 -1.03 9.25
CA VAL A 103 4.14 -0.39 10.42
C VAL A 103 2.80 -1.07 10.74
N PRO A 104 2.68 -1.72 11.91
CA PRO A 104 1.42 -2.30 12.31
C PRO A 104 0.37 -1.20 12.53
N ALA A 105 -0.84 -1.44 12.05
CA ALA A 105 -1.98 -0.56 12.27
C ALA A 105 -2.23 -0.32 13.76
N GLU A 106 -2.77 0.85 14.10
CA GLU A 106 -3.17 1.28 15.46
C GLU A 106 -2.03 1.30 16.50
N THR A 107 -0.78 1.23 16.05
CA THR A 107 0.36 1.47 16.91
C THR A 107 0.64 2.98 17.03
N PHE A 108 1.38 3.37 18.06
CA PHE A 108 1.90 4.73 18.20
C PHE A 108 2.63 5.19 16.92
N LYS A 109 3.41 4.30 16.30
CA LYS A 109 4.07 4.55 14.99
C LYS A 109 3.07 4.81 13.85
N HIS A 110 1.92 4.14 13.83
CA HIS A 110 0.87 4.43 12.85
C HIS A 110 0.23 5.81 13.10
N GLY A 111 0.05 6.19 14.37
CA GLY A 111 -0.37 7.54 14.74
C GLY A 111 0.63 8.60 14.26
N MET A 112 1.92 8.38 14.53
CA MET A 112 3.00 9.26 14.09
C MET A 112 3.06 9.42 12.56
N LEU A 113 2.83 8.34 11.81
CA LEU A 113 2.80 8.40 10.35
C LEU A 113 1.77 9.41 9.83
N LYS A 114 0.67 9.67 10.53
CA LYS A 114 -0.32 10.66 10.09
C LYS A 114 0.23 12.09 10.03
N PHE A 115 1.32 12.39 10.74
CA PHE A 115 1.97 13.70 10.73
C PHE A 115 3.04 13.85 9.63
N PHE A 116 3.54 12.73 9.09
CA PHE A 116 4.56 12.71 8.03
C PHE A 116 3.97 12.34 6.65
N ARG A 117 2.64 12.21 6.58
CA ARG A 117 1.89 11.76 5.41
C ARG A 117 1.03 12.84 4.83
#